data_AF-K1RXB0-F1
#
_entry.id   AF-K1RXB0-F1
#
_cell.length_a   1.000
_cell.length_b   1.000
_cell.length_c   1.000
_cell.angle_alpha   90.00
_cell.angle_beta   90.00
_cell.angle_gamma   90.00
#
_symmetry.space_group_name_H-M   'P 1'
#
loop_
_entity.id
_entity.type
_entity.pdbx_description
1 polymer ?
#
loop_
_entity_poly.entity_id
_entity_poly.type
_entity_poly.pdbx_seq_one_letter_code
_entity_poly.pdbx_strand_id
1 'polypeptide(L)' 'MRSATAVPLPPEDAEDALLRCGYLRTAQVEGPGQFSRRGGILDFFSPAYPQPVRVEFWGDDVDSMGFFDPESQRRTQPLD' A
#
# COMPACT_ATOMS: atom_id res chain seq x y z
N MET A 1 -22.16 13.01 -17.10
CA MET A 1 -21.54 11.84 -16.43
C MET A 1 -20.75 12.38 -15.25
N ARG A 2 -21.17 12.10 -14.01
CA ARG A 2 -20.56 12.72 -12.82
C ARG A 2 -19.15 12.16 -12.66
N SER A 3 -18.14 12.99 -12.90
CA SER A 3 -16.77 12.70 -12.52
C SER A 3 -16.75 12.60 -11.00
N ALA A 4 -16.59 11.39 -10.47
CA ALA A 4 -16.25 11.23 -9.06
C ALA A 4 -14.85 11.81 -8.92
N THR A 5 -14.73 13.01 -8.36
CA THR A 5 -13.44 13.55 -7.97
C THR A 5 -12.85 12.55 -6.99
N ALA A 6 -11.81 11.82 -7.40
CA ALA A 6 -11.06 10.96 -6.48
C ALA A 6 -10.62 11.85 -5.32
N VAL A 7 -10.94 11.43 -4.10
CA VAL A 7 -10.48 12.14 -2.91
C VAL A 7 -8.99 11.86 -2.79
N PRO A 8 -8.13 12.89 -2.75
CA PRO A 8 -6.71 12.67 -2.53
C PRO A 8 -6.50 11.87 -1.25
N LEU A 9 -5.59 10.91 -1.31
CA LEU A 9 -5.12 10.14 -0.17
C LEU A 9 -3.61 10.38 -0.05
N PRO A 10 -3.20 11.41 0.69
CA PRO A 10 -1.80 11.63 0.98
C PRO A 10 -1.19 10.36 1.60
N PRO A 11 0.00 9.93 1.17
CA PRO A 11 0.61 8.71 1.67
C PRO A 11 0.84 8.74 3.19
N GLU A 12 1.08 9.91 3.78
CA GLU A 12 1.18 10.11 5.23
C GLU A 12 -0.12 9.71 5.97
N ASP A 13 -1.28 10.01 5.41
CA ASP A 13 -2.57 9.66 6.03
C ASP A 13 -2.79 8.15 6.02
N ALA A 14 -2.35 7.48 4.96
CA ALA A 14 -2.37 6.02 4.85
C ALA A 14 -1.40 5.36 5.84
N GLU A 15 -0.18 5.90 6.00
CA GLU A 15 0.78 5.44 7.01
C GLU A 15 0.21 5.58 8.43
N ASP A 16 -0.36 6.74 8.75
CA ASP A 16 -0.96 7.00 10.05
C ASP A 16 -2.14 6.05 10.32
N ALA A 17 -2.95 5.74 9.31
CA ALA A 17 -4.02 4.76 9.43
C ALA A 17 -3.48 3.36 9.74
N LEU A 18 -2.43 2.92 9.05
CA LEU A 18 -1.79 1.62 9.29
C LEU A 18 -1.21 1.53 10.71
N LEU A 19 -0.54 2.60 11.18
CA LEU A 19 -0.02 2.69 12.55
C LEU A 19 -1.13 2.62 13.59
N ARG A 20 -2.24 3.35 13.40
CA ARG A 20 -3.41 3.27 14.30
C ARG A 20 -4.05 1.88 14.31
N CYS A 21 -3.98 1.14 13.21
CA CYS A 21 -4.42 -0.24 13.11
C CYS A 21 -3.43 -1.26 13.71
N GLY A 22 -2.27 -0.81 14.23
CA GLY A 22 -1.28 -1.67 14.87
C GLY A 22 -0.31 -2.36 13.92
N TYR A 23 -0.21 -1.90 12.66
CA TYR A 23 0.79 -2.44 11.74
C TYR A 23 2.21 -2.01 12.15
N LEU A 24 3.16 -2.90 11.95
CA LEU A 24 4.57 -2.65 12.19
C LEU A 24 5.22 -2.03 10.94
N ARG A 25 5.84 -0.86 11.10
CA ARG A 25 6.67 -0.26 10.05
C ARG A 25 7.98 -1.03 9.94
N THR A 26 8.29 -1.53 8.74
CA THR A 26 9.51 -2.28 8.45
C THR A 26 10.23 -1.70 7.21
N ALA A 27 11.47 -2.16 6.98
CA ALA A 27 12.21 -1.77 5.77
C ALA A 27 11.64 -2.43 4.50
N GLN A 28 11.18 -3.68 4.62
CA GLN A 28 10.49 -4.47 3.61
C GLN A 28 9.38 -5.26 4.27
N VAL A 29 8.31 -5.50 3.52
CA VAL A 29 7.17 -6.30 3.98
C VAL A 29 7.44 -7.75 3.65
N GLU A 30 7.59 -8.56 4.69
CA GLU A 30 7.88 -9.99 4.62
C GLU A 30 6.69 -10.83 5.13
N GLY A 31 5.77 -10.23 5.89
CA GLY A 31 4.62 -10.96 6.45
C GLY A 31 3.45 -10.07 6.91
N PRO A 32 2.32 -10.69 7.28
CA PRO A 32 1.11 -10.00 7.71
C PRO A 32 1.32 -9.02 8.87
N GLY A 33 0.57 -7.93 8.86
CA GLY A 33 0.66 -6.87 9.86
C GLY A 33 1.88 -5.95 9.70
N GLN A 34 2.66 -6.10 8.62
CA GLN A 34 3.77 -5.21 8.30
C GLN A 34 3.40 -4.22 7.20
N PHE A 35 4.04 -3.06 7.23
CA PHE A 35 4.02 -2.11 6.12
C PHE A 35 5.39 -1.47 5.92
N SER A 36 5.68 -1.00 4.71
CA SER A 36 6.89 -0.25 4.39
C SER A 36 6.56 0.95 3.52
N ARG A 37 7.32 2.04 3.69
CA ARG A 37 7.13 3.28 2.95
C ARG A 37 8.45 3.73 2.34
N ARG A 38 8.46 3.96 1.03
CA ARG A 38 9.63 4.45 0.28
C ARG A 38 9.20 5.40 -0.86
N GLY A 39 9.52 6.69 -0.77
CA GLY A 39 9.29 7.63 -1.88
C GLY A 39 7.82 7.81 -2.22
N GLY A 40 7.33 7.27 -3.35
CA GLY A 40 5.90 7.22 -3.69
C GLY A 40 5.26 5.85 -3.47
N ILE A 41 5.96 4.90 -2.83
CA ILE A 41 5.50 3.52 -2.65
C ILE A 41 5.08 3.26 -1.21
N LEU A 42 3.93 2.63 -1.01
CA LEU A 42 3.48 2.04 0.25
C LEU A 42 3.18 0.56 0.02
N ASP A 43 3.93 -0.31 0.69
CA ASP A 43 3.63 -1.74 0.75
C ASP A 43 2.97 -2.06 2.09
N PHE A 44 1.95 -2.90 2.09
CA PHE A 44 1.37 -3.42 3.33
C PHE A 44 0.83 -4.84 3.15
N PHE A 45 0.86 -5.64 4.21
CA PHE A 45 0.32 -6.98 4.21
C PHE A 45 -0.82 -7.09 5.21
N SER A 46 -2.05 -6.99 4.72
CA SER A 46 -3.22 -7.19 5.56
C SER A 46 -3.33 -8.64 6.02
N PRO A 47 -3.54 -8.92 7.31
CA PRO A 47 -3.76 -10.27 7.81
C PRO A 47 -5.07 -10.90 7.31
N ALA A 48 -5.98 -10.11 6.72
CA ALA A 48 -7.23 -10.59 6.15
C ALA A 48 -7.10 -11.11 4.71
N TYR A 49 -5.95 -10.91 4.06
CA TYR A 49 -5.72 -11.26 2.66
C TYR A 49 -4.51 -12.20 2.52
N PRO A 50 -4.45 -13.01 1.46
CA PRO A 50 -3.35 -13.97 1.28
C PRO A 50 -2.07 -13.33 0.69
N GLN A 51 -2.15 -12.13 0.14
CA GLN A 51 -1.05 -11.47 -0.57
C GLN A 51 -0.89 -10.01 -0.11
N PRO A 52 0.35 -9.49 -0.06
CA PRO A 52 0.58 -8.10 0.26
C PRO A 52 0.28 -7.20 -0.96
N VAL A 53 -0.04 -5.95 -0.69
CA VAL A 53 -0.41 -4.94 -1.70
C VAL A 53 0.68 -3.86 -1.74
N ARG A 54 1.03 -3.45 -2.96
CA ARG A 54 1.85 -2.28 -3.26
C ARG A 54 0.97 -1.19 -3.88
N VAL A 55 0.91 -0.07 -3.19
CA VAL A 55 0.30 1.18 -3.66
C VAL A 55 1.40 2.11 -4.13
N GLU A 56 1.26 2.65 -5.33
CA GLU A 56 2.13 3.69 -5.89
C GLU A 56 1.33 5.00 -5.94
N PHE A 57 1.94 6.07 -5.46
CA PHE A 57 1.35 7.39 -5.35
C PHE A 57 2.02 8.38 -6.31
N TRP A 58 1.23 9.31 -6.83
CA TRP A 58 1.68 10.51 -7.54
C TRP A 58 1.26 11.75 -6.75
N GLY A 59 2.18 12.25 -5.90
CA GLY A 59 1.83 13.26 -4.92
C GLY A 59 0.84 12.70 -3.90
N ASP A 60 -0.35 13.30 -3.83
CA ASP A 60 -1.41 12.94 -2.88
C ASP A 60 -2.43 11.97 -3.50
N ASP A 61 -2.24 11.54 -4.74
CA ASP A 61 -3.14 10.65 -5.45
C ASP A 61 -2.57 9.23 -5.52
N VAL A 62 -3.46 8.23 -5.40
CA VAL A 62 -3.12 6.84 -5.71
C VAL A 62 -3.05 6.69 -7.23
N ASP A 63 -1.89 6.34 -7.74
CA ASP A 63 -1.63 6.14 -9.18
C ASP A 63 -1.89 4.68 -9.59
N SER A 64 -1.37 3.71 -8.83
CA SER A 64 -1.61 2.29 -9.11
C SER A 64 -1.58 1.41 -7.86
N MET A 65 -2.33 0.31 -7.91
CA MET A 65 -2.30 -0.72 -6.89
C MET A 65 -2.07 -2.10 -7.51
N GLY A 66 -1.48 -3.01 -6.75
CA GLY A 66 -1.28 -4.38 -7.20
C GLY A 66 -0.70 -5.25 -6.10
N PHE A 67 -0.85 -6.55 -6.27
CA PHE A 67 -0.17 -7.53 -5.43
C PHE A 67 1.32 -7.60 -5.76
N PHE A 68 2.10 -8.04 -4.79
CA PHE A 68 3.50 -8.42 -4.98
C PHE A 68 3.85 -9.66 -4.18
N ASP A 69 4.95 -10.30 -4.55
CA ASP A 69 5.48 -11.46 -3.85
C ASP A 69 6.45 -11.01 -2.73
N PRO A 70 6.21 -11.36 -1.44
CA PRO A 70 7.02 -10.87 -0.33
C PRO A 70 8.45 -11.44 -0.29
N GLU A 71 8.73 -12.55 -0.97
CA GLU A 71 10.10 -13.10 -1.02
C GLU A 71 10.95 -12.37 -2.07
N SER A 72 10.45 -12.26 -3.30
CA SER A 72 11.16 -11.61 -4.41
C SER A 72 10.99 -10.09 -4.45
N GLN A 73 10.04 -9.54 -3.69
CA GLN A 73 9.66 -8.12 -3.66
C GLN A 73 9.18 -7.57 -5.02
N ARG A 74 8.73 -8.46 -5.92
CA ARG A 74 8.28 -8.13 -7.29
C ARG A 74 6.76 -8.11 -7.39
N ARG A 75 6.21 -7.14 -8.12
CA ARG A 75 4.78 -7.08 -8.47
C ARG A 75 4.35 -8.34 -9.23
N THR A 76 3.14 -8.81 -8.96
CA THR A 76 2.58 -10.03 -9.54
C THR A 76 1.35 -9.74 -10.39
N GLN A 77 0.34 -9.06 -9.83
CA GLN A 77 -0.91 -8.75 -10.51
C GLN A 77 -1.43 -7.35 -10.14
N PRO A 78 -1.88 -6.53 -11.10
CA PRO A 78 -2.52 -5.25 -10.79
C PRO A 78 -3.88 -5.44 -10.10
N LEU A 79 -4.28 -4.43 -9.34
CA LEU A 79 -5.62 -4.29 -8.77
C LEU A 79 -6.34 -3.15 -9.49
N ASP A 80 -7.56 -3.43 -9.94
CA ASP A 80 -8.45 -2.47 -10.62
C ASP A 80 -9.27 -1.63 -9.63
#